data_AF-A0A6V8K2T0-F1
#
_entry.id   AF-A0A6V8K2T0-F1
#
_cell.length_a   1.000
_cell.length_b   1.000
_cell.length_c   1.000
_cell.angle_alpha   90.00
_cell.angle_beta   90.00
_cell.angle_gamma   90.00
#
_symmetry.space_group_name_H-M   'P 1'
#
loop_
_entity.id
_entity.type
_entity.pdbx_description
1 polymer ?
#
loop_
_entity_poly.entity_id
_entity_poly.type
_entity_poly.pdbx_seq_one_letter_code
_entity_poly.pdbx_strand_id
1 'polypeptide(L)'
;MLVDRFLDDAIEIDVDALCDATGEVFIGGVMEHIEEAGIHSGDSSCALPPITLAGSHIAQVRRYTEEIARGVGVRGLLNVQYALKDDTLYVLEANPRASRTVPFVSKATAVPLAKAASRIMLGATIADLRVEGLLPASGDGGEMPDGAPIAVKEAVLPFKRFRTPAGKGVDNLLGPEMKSTGEVMGIDVGFGQAFAKSQAAAYGSLPTAGRILVTVANRDKRAMVFPVKRLADLGFEIVATAGTGEVLRRYGIAVSVVPKHFEVSLGDAVSLIAAGEVALVINTPQGSGASARSDGYEIRSAAVTADIPCITTVPGVTAAVMGIEALIRGTCRYARCRSSTRHCGKTRELRARPGGAVSDRRR
;
A
#
# COMPACT_ATOMS: atom_id res chain seq x y z
N MET A 1 25.90 -13.46 -7.01
CA MET A 1 24.53 -14.01 -6.98
C MET A 1 24.17 -14.19 -5.52
N LEU A 2 23.18 -13.44 -5.03
CA LEU A 2 22.60 -13.64 -3.72
C LEU A 2 21.51 -14.70 -3.84
N VAL A 3 21.47 -15.65 -2.91
CA VAL A 3 20.38 -16.61 -2.76
C VAL A 3 19.80 -16.37 -1.39
N ASP A 4 18.52 -16.02 -1.34
CA ASP A 4 17.84 -15.70 -0.10
C ASP A 4 16.58 -16.55 0.08
N ARG A 5 16.14 -16.68 1.33
CA ARG A 5 14.93 -17.42 1.70
C ARG A 5 13.72 -16.52 1.49
N PHE A 6 12.79 -16.98 0.66
CA PHE A 6 11.50 -16.30 0.48
C PHE A 6 10.68 -16.31 1.79
N LEU A 7 10.23 -15.12 2.21
CA LEU A 7 9.39 -14.92 3.38
C LEU A 7 7.92 -14.80 2.94
N ASP A 8 7.22 -15.93 2.89
CA ASP A 8 5.79 -15.96 2.53
C ASP A 8 4.93 -15.19 3.56
N ASP A 9 3.87 -14.51 3.13
CA ASP A 9 2.93 -13.75 3.98
C ASP A 9 3.59 -12.69 4.91
N ALA A 10 4.75 -12.14 4.54
CA ALA A 10 5.43 -11.12 5.34
C ALA A 10 4.98 -9.70 4.96
N ILE A 11 4.96 -8.78 5.92
CA ILE A 11 4.69 -7.36 5.69
C ILE A 11 5.99 -6.68 5.29
N GLU A 12 6.01 -6.01 4.14
CA GLU A 12 7.17 -5.22 3.72
C GLU A 12 7.08 -3.79 4.27
N ILE A 13 8.21 -3.29 4.78
CA ILE A 13 8.31 -1.98 5.44
C ILE A 13 9.45 -1.21 4.79
N ASP A 14 9.14 0.00 4.34
CA ASP A 14 10.11 0.94 3.79
C ASP A 14 10.37 2.07 4.80
N VAL A 15 11.64 2.41 5.02
CA VAL A 15 12.01 3.52 5.91
C VAL A 15 12.93 4.46 5.17
N ASP A 16 12.54 5.73 5.09
CA ASP A 16 13.44 6.80 4.66
C ASP A 16 13.95 7.55 5.89
N ALA A 17 15.26 7.76 5.99
CA ALA A 17 15.92 8.41 7.12
C ALA A 17 17.03 9.36 6.66
N LEU A 18 17.36 10.33 7.51
CA LEU A 18 18.53 11.19 7.40
C LEU A 18 19.53 10.83 8.49
N CYS A 19 20.82 10.83 8.19
CA CYS A 19 21.88 10.68 9.18
C CYS A 19 22.91 11.80 8.99
N ASP A 20 23.31 12.47 10.06
CA ASP A 20 24.31 13.53 10.01
C ASP A 20 25.71 13.07 10.45
N ALA A 21 26.68 13.99 10.42
CA ALA A 21 28.06 13.71 10.78
C ALA A 21 28.28 13.38 12.27
N THR A 22 27.32 13.71 13.14
CA THR A 22 27.36 13.39 14.58
C THR A 22 26.87 11.97 14.86
N GLY A 23 26.22 11.33 13.88
CA GLY A 23 25.56 10.04 14.04
C GLY A 23 24.13 10.12 14.57
N GLU A 24 23.56 11.33 14.64
CA GLU A 24 22.12 11.52 14.85
C GLU A 24 21.37 11.06 13.61
N VAL A 25 20.25 10.36 13.83
CA VAL A 25 19.38 9.86 12.76
C VAL A 25 17.98 10.44 12.94
N PHE A 26 17.43 10.97 11.86
CA PHE A 26 16.07 11.47 11.78
C PHE A 26 15.28 10.54 10.86
N ILE A 27 14.25 9.87 11.39
CA ILE A 27 13.36 9.05 10.56
C ILE A 27 12.46 10.00 9.76
N GLY A 28 12.58 9.97 8.45
CA GLY A 28 11.73 10.74 7.54
C GLY A 28 10.30 10.20 7.51
N GLY A 29 10.15 8.87 7.46
CA GLY A 29 8.87 8.20 7.54
C GLY A 29 9.03 6.68 7.49
N VAL A 30 8.13 6.00 8.19
CA VAL A 30 7.97 4.54 8.11
C VAL A 30 6.74 4.26 7.25
N MET A 31 6.92 3.47 6.21
CA MET A 31 5.88 3.10 5.25
C MET A 31 5.62 1.61 5.36
N GLU A 32 4.34 1.23 5.39
CA GLU A 32 3.91 -0.15 5.33
C GLU A 32 3.37 -0.44 3.94
N HIS A 33 3.85 -1.49 3.29
CA HIS A 33 3.29 -1.91 2.01
C HIS A 33 1.94 -2.57 2.24
N ILE A 34 1.01 -2.31 1.33
CA ILE A 34 -0.29 -2.99 1.35
C ILE A 34 -0.09 -4.42 0.85
N GLU A 35 0.66 -4.60 -0.24
CA GLU A 35 1.06 -5.91 -0.73
C GLU A 35 2.06 -6.62 0.21
N GLU A 36 2.06 -7.94 0.14
CA GLU A 36 3.01 -8.80 0.85
C GLU A 36 4.42 -8.73 0.25
N ALA A 37 5.42 -9.02 1.09
CA ALA A 37 6.82 -9.07 0.67
C ALA A 37 7.00 -10.11 -0.46
N GLY A 38 7.77 -9.73 -1.48
CA GLY A 38 7.94 -10.51 -2.70
C GLY A 38 7.33 -9.86 -3.94
N ILE A 39 6.50 -8.84 -3.75
CA ILE A 39 6.17 -7.85 -4.77
C ILE A 39 7.18 -6.71 -4.64
N HIS A 40 7.80 -6.31 -5.74
CA HIS A 40 8.81 -5.27 -5.72
C HIS A 40 8.25 -3.95 -5.17
N SER A 41 8.93 -3.32 -4.20
CA SER A 41 8.53 -2.07 -3.52
C SER A 41 8.06 -0.92 -4.43
N GLY A 42 8.67 -0.82 -5.61
CA GLY A 42 8.28 0.10 -6.68
C GLY A 42 6.85 -0.10 -7.23
N ASP A 43 6.38 -1.34 -7.28
CA ASP A 43 5.05 -1.74 -7.76
C ASP A 43 4.03 -1.88 -6.63
N SER A 44 4.50 -2.02 -5.39
CA SER A 44 3.64 -2.05 -4.22
C SER A 44 3.02 -0.68 -3.93
N SER A 45 1.76 -0.73 -3.52
CA SER A 45 1.08 0.32 -2.80
C SER A 45 1.62 0.39 -1.38
N CYS A 46 1.75 1.60 -0.81
CA CYS A 46 2.18 1.74 0.58
C CYS A 46 1.45 2.87 1.31
N ALA A 47 1.36 2.74 2.63
CA ALA A 47 0.71 3.68 3.53
C ALA A 47 1.72 4.33 4.49
N LEU A 48 1.52 5.63 4.74
CA LEU A 48 2.22 6.40 5.75
C LEU A 48 1.18 7.23 6.52
N PRO A 49 1.09 7.12 7.86
CA PRO A 49 1.82 6.19 8.73
C PRO A 49 1.44 4.71 8.46
N PRO A 50 2.20 3.74 9.01
CA PRO A 50 1.82 2.33 8.93
C PRO A 50 0.46 2.10 9.61
N ILE A 51 -0.33 1.15 9.10
CA ILE A 51 -1.74 0.93 9.47
C ILE A 51 -1.89 -0.27 10.40
N THR A 52 -1.04 -1.28 10.27
CA THR A 52 -1.13 -2.53 11.04
C THR A 52 0.07 -2.76 11.97
N LEU A 53 1.17 -2.02 11.79
CA LEU A 53 2.36 -2.16 12.64
C LEU A 53 2.13 -1.65 14.07
N ALA A 54 2.47 -2.49 15.04
CA ALA A 54 2.53 -2.10 16.45
C ALA A 54 3.68 -1.12 16.73
N GLY A 55 3.52 -0.28 17.75
CA GLY A 55 4.56 0.67 18.17
C GLY A 55 5.89 0.00 18.57
N SER A 56 5.85 -1.24 19.07
CA SER A 56 7.05 -2.05 19.35
C SER A 56 7.84 -2.37 18.07
N HIS A 57 7.15 -2.71 16.99
CA HIS A 57 7.78 -2.97 15.69
C HIS A 57 8.39 -1.69 15.11
N ILE A 58 7.69 -0.54 15.24
CA ILE A 58 8.22 0.76 14.81
C ILE A 58 9.50 1.12 15.60
N ALA A 59 9.50 0.89 16.92
CA ALA A 59 10.69 1.12 17.75
C ALA A 59 11.86 0.20 17.35
N GLN A 60 11.59 -1.05 17.00
CA GLN A 60 12.61 -1.98 16.51
C GLN A 60 13.17 -1.55 15.16
N VAL A 61 12.31 -1.13 14.24
CA VAL A 61 12.67 -0.55 12.93
C VAL A 61 13.54 0.69 13.10
N ARG A 62 13.21 1.58 14.04
CA ARG A 62 14.06 2.74 14.37
C ARG A 62 15.44 2.29 14.81
N ARG A 63 15.51 1.39 15.80
CA ARG A 63 16.78 0.90 16.35
C ARG A 63 17.67 0.32 15.26
N TYR A 64 17.14 -0.56 14.42
CA TYR A 64 17.91 -1.17 13.34
C TYR A 64 18.35 -0.13 12.29
N THR A 65 17.47 0.81 11.92
CA THR A 65 17.82 1.90 11.00
C THR A 65 18.98 2.74 11.56
N GLU A 66 18.96 3.04 12.85
CA GLU A 66 20.01 3.79 13.52
C GLU A 66 21.34 3.05 13.55
N GLU A 67 21.32 1.76 13.90
CA GLU A 67 22.51 0.90 13.91
C GLU A 67 23.12 0.77 12.51
N ILE A 68 22.29 0.57 11.49
CA ILE A 68 22.71 0.49 10.08
C ILE A 68 23.29 1.82 9.61
N ALA A 69 22.62 2.95 9.89
CA ALA A 69 23.09 4.27 9.48
C ALA A 69 24.49 4.58 10.04
N ARG A 70 24.71 4.30 11.33
CA ARG A 70 26.00 4.52 12.00
C ARG A 70 27.05 3.51 11.52
N GLY A 71 26.69 2.24 11.37
CA GLY A 71 27.60 1.18 10.93
C GLY A 71 28.09 1.36 9.49
N VAL A 72 27.22 1.84 8.60
CA VAL A 72 27.57 2.16 7.20
C VAL A 72 28.29 3.53 7.09
N GLY A 73 28.12 4.42 8.07
CA GLY A 73 28.69 5.76 8.05
C GLY A 73 27.93 6.73 7.15
N VAL A 74 26.59 6.61 7.10
CA VAL A 74 25.72 7.43 6.25
C VAL A 74 25.84 8.91 6.62
N ARG A 75 25.91 9.76 5.59
CA ARG A 75 25.80 11.23 5.71
C ARG A 75 24.85 11.75 4.64
N GLY A 76 23.62 12.06 5.04
CA GLY A 76 22.51 12.39 4.14
C GLY A 76 21.41 11.34 4.22
N LEU A 77 20.88 10.90 3.08
CA LEU A 77 19.74 9.98 3.02
C LEU A 77 20.15 8.51 3.13
N LEU A 78 19.31 7.75 3.81
CA LEU A 78 19.31 6.29 3.88
C LEU A 78 17.89 5.80 3.65
N ASN A 79 17.75 4.76 2.83
CA ASN A 79 16.55 3.94 2.78
C ASN A 79 16.88 2.54 3.28
N VAL A 80 16.02 1.98 4.13
CA VAL A 80 16.14 0.59 4.59
C VAL A 80 14.81 -0.12 4.37
N GLN A 81 14.88 -1.31 3.78
CA GLN A 81 13.74 -2.18 3.56
C GLN A 81 13.77 -3.33 4.56
N TYR A 82 12.62 -3.61 5.16
CA TYR A 82 12.45 -4.69 6.13
C TYR A 82 11.28 -5.60 5.73
N ALA A 83 11.31 -6.82 6.22
CA ALA A 83 10.18 -7.73 6.22
C ALA A 83 9.81 -8.10 7.66
N LEU A 84 8.54 -7.97 8.02
CA LEU A 84 8.01 -8.41 9.31
C LEU A 84 7.20 -9.69 9.11
N LYS A 85 7.62 -10.77 9.76
CA LYS A 85 6.93 -12.06 9.74
C LYS A 85 6.95 -12.70 11.11
N ASP A 86 5.78 -13.15 11.59
CA ASP A 86 5.64 -13.84 12.88
C ASP A 86 6.34 -13.08 14.03
N ASP A 87 6.09 -11.77 14.12
CA ASP A 87 6.73 -10.81 15.05
C ASP A 87 8.27 -10.70 14.95
N THR A 88 8.86 -11.30 13.92
CA THR A 88 10.29 -11.21 13.63
C THR A 88 10.55 -10.21 12.51
N LEU A 89 11.35 -9.19 12.81
CA LEU A 89 11.77 -8.17 11.86
C LEU A 89 13.10 -8.56 11.19
N TYR A 90 13.07 -8.70 9.87
CA TYR A 90 14.21 -9.00 9.01
C TYR A 90 14.64 -7.76 8.23
N VAL A 91 15.94 -7.55 8.06
CA VAL A 91 16.48 -6.52 7.15
C VAL A 91 16.63 -7.14 5.77
N LEU A 92 16.03 -6.54 4.75
CA LEU A 92 16.16 -6.98 3.36
C LEU A 92 17.36 -6.32 2.69
N GLU A 93 17.36 -5.00 2.66
CA GLU A 93 18.45 -4.21 2.08
C GLU A 93 18.55 -2.80 2.69
N ALA A 94 19.73 -2.21 2.56
CA ALA A 94 20.00 -0.83 2.95
C ALA A 94 20.63 -0.07 1.78
N ASN A 95 20.00 1.04 1.40
CA ASN A 95 20.37 1.90 0.29
C ASN A 95 20.87 3.24 0.86
N PRO A 96 22.20 3.48 0.99
CA PRO A 96 22.76 4.72 1.53
C PRO A 96 22.69 5.87 0.48
N ARG A 97 21.48 6.15 0.00
CA ARG A 97 21.13 7.14 -1.01
C ARG A 97 19.66 7.50 -0.88
N ALA A 98 19.23 8.50 -1.65
CA ALA A 98 17.82 8.75 -1.83
C ALA A 98 17.12 7.55 -2.49
N SER A 99 16.00 7.13 -1.90
CA SER A 99 15.04 6.21 -2.52
C SER A 99 14.07 6.98 -3.42
N ARG A 100 13.24 6.23 -4.14
CA ARG A 100 12.13 6.79 -4.91
C ARG A 100 11.00 7.34 -4.05
N THR A 101 10.89 6.92 -2.79
CA THR A 101 9.80 7.28 -1.87
C THR A 101 10.06 8.60 -1.16
N VAL A 102 11.29 9.12 -1.19
CA VAL A 102 11.65 10.42 -0.58
C VAL A 102 10.69 11.57 -0.95
N PRO A 103 10.28 11.76 -2.23
CA PRO A 103 9.29 12.78 -2.57
C PRO A 103 7.92 12.54 -1.94
N PHE A 104 7.43 11.29 -1.94
CA PHE A 104 6.18 10.89 -1.30
C PHE A 104 6.21 11.18 0.21
N VAL A 105 7.24 10.68 0.91
CA VAL A 105 7.43 10.90 2.35
C VAL A 105 7.52 12.39 2.67
N SER A 106 8.26 13.16 1.86
CA SER A 106 8.40 14.60 2.06
C SER A 106 7.08 15.35 1.93
N LYS A 107 6.18 14.91 1.03
CA LYS A 107 4.85 15.50 0.87
C LYS A 107 3.89 15.06 1.97
N ALA A 108 3.93 13.79 2.38
CA ALA A 108 3.07 13.26 3.43
C ALA A 108 3.38 13.91 4.79
N THR A 109 4.66 14.06 5.13
CA THR A 109 5.13 14.60 6.42
C THR A 109 5.32 16.11 6.44
N ALA A 110 5.25 16.76 5.27
CA ALA A 110 5.62 18.16 5.08
C ALA A 110 7.07 18.50 5.51
N VAL A 111 7.98 17.52 5.44
CA VAL A 111 9.41 17.69 5.70
C VAL A 111 10.19 17.61 4.39
N PRO A 112 10.99 18.62 4.01
CA PRO A 112 11.73 18.61 2.74
C PRO A 112 13.02 17.76 2.85
N LEU A 113 12.88 16.43 2.90
CA LEU A 113 13.98 15.50 3.19
C LEU A 113 15.17 15.66 2.23
N ALA A 114 14.94 15.80 0.93
CA ALA A 114 16.02 16.01 -0.04
C ALA A 114 16.82 17.29 0.23
N LYS A 115 16.14 18.39 0.61
CA LYS A 115 16.81 19.65 0.96
C LYS A 115 17.61 19.53 2.26
N ALA A 116 17.05 18.85 3.26
CA ALA A 116 17.74 18.56 4.51
C ALA A 116 18.99 17.70 4.27
N ALA A 117 18.87 16.66 3.45
CA ALA A 117 19.99 15.79 3.07
C ALA A 117 21.12 16.57 2.41
N SER A 118 20.82 17.46 1.46
CA SER A 118 21.85 18.30 0.81
C SER A 118 22.56 19.22 1.82
N ARG A 119 21.85 19.77 2.81
CA ARG A 119 22.46 20.59 3.87
C ARG A 119 23.37 19.74 4.76
N ILE A 120 22.95 18.52 5.12
CA ILE A 120 23.76 17.58 5.89
C ILE A 120 25.04 17.21 5.14
N MET A 121 24.95 16.93 3.84
CA MET A 121 26.12 16.63 3.01
C MET A 121 27.11 17.82 2.94
N LEU A 122 26.62 19.06 3.13
CA LEU A 122 27.43 20.27 3.22
C LEU A 122 27.92 20.59 4.65
N GLY A 123 27.63 19.73 5.63
CA GLY A 123 28.14 19.83 7.00
C GLY A 123 27.16 20.33 8.05
N ALA A 124 25.89 20.60 7.71
CA ALA A 124 24.88 20.93 8.71
C ALA A 124 24.52 19.69 9.56
N THR A 125 24.24 19.89 10.85
CA THR A 125 23.71 18.84 11.73
C THR A 125 22.18 18.83 11.73
N ILE A 126 21.57 17.73 12.14
CA ILE A 126 20.11 17.66 12.35
C ILE A 126 19.68 18.72 13.36
N ALA A 127 20.44 18.93 14.43
CA ALA A 127 20.20 20.00 15.40
C ALA A 127 20.14 21.39 14.74
N ASP A 128 21.09 21.74 13.86
CA ASP A 128 21.07 23.00 13.11
C ASP A 128 19.79 23.11 12.26
N LEU A 129 19.43 22.02 11.57
CA LEU A 129 18.24 21.99 10.72
C LEU A 129 16.93 22.10 11.49
N ARG A 130 16.89 21.65 12.75
CA ARG A 130 15.75 21.85 13.66
C ARG A 130 15.65 23.32 14.09
N VAL A 131 16.78 23.95 14.44
CA VAL A 131 16.85 25.38 14.81
C VAL A 131 16.44 26.28 13.63
N GLU A 132 16.89 25.96 12.42
CA GLU A 132 16.50 26.65 11.17
C GLU A 132 15.02 26.43 10.79
N GLY A 133 14.31 25.50 11.44
CA GLY A 133 12.93 25.15 11.14
C GLY A 133 12.73 24.32 9.86
N LEU A 134 13.83 23.80 9.29
CA LEU A 134 13.81 22.90 8.14
C LEU A 134 13.29 21.51 8.54
N LEU A 135 13.68 21.03 9.72
CA LEU A 135 13.14 19.84 10.38
C LEU A 135 12.21 20.24 11.54
N PRO A 136 11.26 19.38 11.97
CA PRO A 136 10.46 19.61 13.17
C PRO A 136 11.33 19.85 14.41
N ALA A 137 10.91 20.71 15.34
CA ALA A 137 11.70 21.02 16.54
C ALA A 137 11.92 19.79 17.46
N SER A 138 10.96 18.86 17.48
CA SER A 138 11.02 17.60 18.23
C SER A 138 10.33 16.47 17.46
N GLY A 139 10.70 15.23 17.80
CA GLY A 139 10.23 14.03 17.12
C GLY A 139 10.68 13.95 15.66
N ASP A 140 10.13 12.98 14.93
CA ASP A 140 10.35 12.75 13.50
C ASP A 140 9.19 11.93 12.91
N GLY A 141 9.35 11.40 11.69
CA GLY A 141 8.36 10.60 10.97
C GLY A 141 8.12 9.19 11.51
N GLY A 142 8.86 8.74 12.52
CA GLY A 142 8.59 7.48 13.24
C GLY A 142 7.61 7.65 14.40
N GLU A 143 7.29 8.90 14.79
CA GLU A 143 6.38 9.24 15.90
C GLU A 143 5.32 10.24 15.40
N MET A 144 4.50 9.78 14.46
CA MET A 144 3.41 10.57 13.91
C MET A 144 2.24 10.67 14.92
N PRO A 145 1.60 11.84 15.09
CA PRO A 145 0.47 11.99 16.01
C PRO A 145 -0.74 11.14 15.60
N ASP A 146 -1.56 10.73 16.56
CA ASP A 146 -2.75 9.89 16.35
C ASP A 146 -3.78 10.45 15.35
N GLY A 147 -3.74 11.76 15.08
CA GLY A 147 -4.58 12.44 14.08
C GLY A 147 -3.87 12.82 12.79
N ALA A 148 -2.66 12.32 12.55
CA ALA A 148 -1.94 12.56 11.31
C ALA A 148 -2.75 12.01 10.11
N PRO A 149 -2.84 12.76 9.00
CA PRO A 149 -3.50 12.24 7.82
C PRO A 149 -2.75 11.02 7.29
N ILE A 150 -3.50 10.09 6.73
CA ILE A 150 -2.99 8.90 6.08
C ILE A 150 -2.74 9.23 4.61
N ALA A 151 -1.52 8.97 4.18
CA ALA A 151 -1.08 9.07 2.79
C ALA A 151 -0.89 7.66 2.23
N VAL A 152 -1.48 7.40 1.06
CA VAL A 152 -1.31 6.15 0.31
C VAL A 152 -0.63 6.47 -1.01
N LYS A 153 0.52 5.85 -1.25
CA LYS A 153 1.19 5.82 -2.56
C LYS A 153 0.64 4.62 -3.32
N GLU A 154 0.23 4.82 -4.56
CA GLU A 154 -0.13 3.74 -5.49
C GLU A 154 0.75 3.81 -6.74
N ALA A 155 1.16 2.64 -7.25
CA ALA A 155 1.94 2.51 -8.48
C ALA A 155 1.05 2.71 -9.72
N VAL A 156 1.63 3.19 -10.82
CA VAL A 156 0.94 3.28 -12.12
C VAL A 156 1.57 2.30 -13.09
N LEU A 157 0.81 1.26 -13.40
CA LEU A 157 1.26 0.12 -14.21
C LEU A 157 0.80 0.25 -15.67
N PRO A 158 1.70 0.10 -16.65
CA PRO A 158 1.40 0.36 -18.06
C PRO A 158 0.81 -0.85 -18.79
N PHE A 159 0.23 -1.84 -18.10
CA PHE A 159 -0.17 -3.12 -18.71
C PHE A 159 -1.12 -2.98 -19.91
N LYS A 160 -1.97 -1.95 -19.95
CA LYS A 160 -2.84 -1.65 -21.09
C LYS A 160 -2.09 -1.33 -22.39
N ARG A 161 -0.85 -0.83 -22.29
CA ARG A 161 -0.05 -0.38 -23.44
C ARG A 161 0.75 -1.51 -24.09
N PHE A 162 0.95 -2.61 -23.38
CA PHE A 162 1.82 -3.69 -23.82
C PHE A 162 0.99 -4.92 -24.21
N ARG A 163 1.42 -5.56 -25.30
CA ARG A 163 0.90 -6.84 -25.79
C ARG A 163 2.09 -7.78 -25.96
N THR A 164 1.86 -9.08 -25.83
CA THR A 164 2.87 -10.09 -26.15
C THR A 164 3.17 -10.08 -27.66
N PRO A 165 4.28 -10.71 -28.13
CA PRO A 165 4.56 -10.83 -29.57
C PRO A 165 3.43 -11.50 -30.36
N ALA A 166 2.63 -12.35 -29.72
CA ALA A 166 1.45 -13.00 -30.29
C ALA A 166 0.17 -12.13 -30.22
N GLY A 167 0.27 -10.86 -29.79
CA GLY A 167 -0.84 -9.92 -29.68
C GLY A 167 -1.72 -10.09 -28.42
N LYS A 168 -1.39 -11.01 -27.51
CA LYS A 168 -2.18 -11.22 -26.27
C LYS A 168 -1.96 -10.09 -25.27
N GLY A 169 -2.96 -9.84 -24.41
CA GLY A 169 -2.80 -9.00 -23.23
C GLY A 169 -1.67 -9.51 -22.32
N VAL A 170 -0.95 -8.57 -21.70
CA VAL A 170 0.07 -8.89 -20.70
C VAL A 170 -0.61 -9.10 -19.35
N ASP A 171 -0.14 -10.10 -18.61
CA ASP A 171 -0.60 -10.40 -17.26
C ASP A 171 -0.25 -9.26 -16.29
N ASN A 172 -1.19 -8.89 -15.43
CA ASN A 172 -0.97 -7.90 -14.38
C ASN A 172 -0.41 -8.50 -13.08
N LEU A 173 0.01 -9.76 -13.09
CA LEU A 173 0.63 -10.38 -11.93
C LEU A 173 1.94 -9.65 -11.56
N LEU A 174 1.96 -9.18 -10.31
CA LEU A 174 3.10 -8.53 -9.69
C LEU A 174 4.10 -9.58 -9.20
N GLY A 175 5.36 -9.17 -9.08
CA GLY A 175 6.44 -10.05 -8.64
C GLY A 175 7.68 -9.25 -8.25
N PRO A 176 8.84 -9.91 -8.14
CA PRO A 176 10.06 -9.29 -7.62
C PRO A 176 10.73 -8.33 -8.62
N GLU A 177 10.30 -8.31 -9.88
CA GLU A 177 10.75 -7.34 -10.88
C GLU A 177 9.73 -6.20 -11.00
N MET A 178 10.24 -4.97 -10.93
CA MET A 178 9.45 -3.76 -11.06
C MET A 178 8.97 -3.52 -12.49
N LYS A 179 7.68 -3.20 -12.65
CA LYS A 179 7.02 -2.93 -13.95
C LYS A 179 6.32 -1.57 -14.00
N SER A 180 6.17 -0.87 -12.88
CA SER A 180 5.51 0.43 -12.79
C SER A 180 6.30 1.55 -13.47
N THR A 181 5.57 2.55 -13.97
CA THR A 181 6.15 3.69 -14.72
C THR A 181 5.94 5.04 -14.03
N GLY A 182 5.11 5.07 -13.00
CA GLY A 182 4.78 6.27 -12.25
C GLY A 182 4.12 5.91 -10.92
N GLU A 183 3.73 6.93 -10.18
CA GLU A 183 3.08 6.79 -8.88
C GLU A 183 2.09 7.95 -8.67
N VAL A 184 1.07 7.70 -7.85
CA VAL A 184 0.10 8.70 -7.41
C VAL A 184 -0.03 8.65 -5.89
N MET A 185 -0.55 9.74 -5.31
CA MET A 185 -0.73 9.88 -3.87
C MET A 185 -2.19 10.23 -3.55
N GLY A 186 -2.82 9.39 -2.73
CA GLY A 186 -4.07 9.72 -2.03
C GLY A 186 -3.78 10.15 -0.60
N ILE A 187 -4.46 11.19 -0.11
CA ILE A 187 -4.32 11.65 1.28
C ILE A 187 -5.68 12.02 1.87
N ASP A 188 -5.95 11.51 3.07
CA ASP A 188 -7.17 11.79 3.84
C ASP A 188 -6.96 11.48 5.33
N VAL A 189 -7.95 11.77 6.18
CA VAL A 189 -7.94 11.45 7.62
C VAL A 189 -8.14 9.96 7.90
N GLY A 190 -8.65 9.20 6.93
CA GLY A 190 -8.86 7.75 7.07
C GLY A 190 -8.28 6.97 5.90
N PHE A 191 -7.85 5.74 6.19
CA PHE A 191 -7.17 4.87 5.23
C PHE A 191 -8.04 4.58 4.01
N GLY A 192 -9.31 4.21 4.21
CA GLY A 192 -10.23 3.92 3.12
C GLY A 192 -10.40 5.10 2.15
N GLN A 193 -10.56 6.33 2.66
CA GLN A 193 -10.64 7.51 1.80
C GLN A 193 -9.32 7.78 1.06
N ALA A 194 -8.17 7.65 1.75
CA ALA A 194 -6.86 7.85 1.14
C ALA A 194 -6.60 6.82 0.02
N PHE A 195 -6.92 5.55 0.26
CA PHE A 195 -6.82 4.48 -0.73
C PHE A 195 -7.76 4.72 -1.92
N ALA A 196 -9.04 5.05 -1.68
CA ALA A 196 -9.97 5.35 -2.77
C ALA A 196 -9.48 6.49 -3.68
N LYS A 197 -8.84 7.52 -3.10
CA LYS A 197 -8.24 8.62 -3.86
C LYS A 197 -7.02 8.19 -4.67
N SER A 198 -6.17 7.31 -4.13
CA SER A 198 -5.01 6.80 -4.87
C SER A 198 -5.48 5.97 -6.06
N GLN A 199 -6.46 5.09 -5.87
CA GLN A 199 -7.08 4.30 -6.94
C GLN A 199 -7.70 5.20 -8.03
N ALA A 200 -8.48 6.20 -7.62
CA ALA A 200 -9.10 7.15 -8.55
C ALA A 200 -8.07 7.90 -9.41
N ALA A 201 -6.88 8.17 -8.87
CA ALA A 201 -5.80 8.85 -9.58
C ALA A 201 -5.00 7.91 -10.50
N ALA A 202 -4.82 6.63 -10.14
CA ALA A 202 -4.03 5.68 -10.91
C ALA A 202 -4.83 4.97 -12.02
N TYR A 203 -6.01 4.44 -11.66
CA TYR A 203 -6.75 3.48 -12.48
C TYR A 203 -8.21 3.86 -12.72
N GLY A 204 -8.73 4.83 -11.97
CA GLY A 204 -10.15 5.20 -11.98
C GLY A 204 -10.83 4.88 -10.65
N SER A 205 -12.07 5.34 -10.49
CA SER A 205 -12.78 5.16 -9.23
C SER A 205 -13.11 3.69 -9.00
N LEU A 206 -12.94 3.22 -7.76
CA LEU A 206 -13.42 1.91 -7.35
C LEU A 206 -14.95 1.82 -7.56
N PRO A 207 -15.48 0.66 -7.99
CA PRO A 207 -16.90 0.51 -8.22
C PRO A 207 -17.67 0.59 -6.91
N THR A 208 -18.90 1.13 -6.96
CA THR A 208 -19.80 1.23 -5.80
C THR A 208 -21.03 0.33 -5.91
N ALA A 209 -21.24 -0.30 -7.07
CA ALA A 209 -22.29 -1.28 -7.33
C ALA A 209 -21.86 -2.19 -8.48
N GLY A 210 -22.62 -3.26 -8.70
CA GLY A 210 -22.43 -4.21 -9.79
C GLY A 210 -22.00 -5.59 -9.30
N ARG A 211 -21.35 -6.33 -10.19
CA ARG A 211 -20.98 -7.73 -9.97
C ARG A 211 -19.48 -7.88 -9.78
N ILE A 212 -19.08 -8.71 -8.82
CA ILE A 212 -17.68 -8.97 -8.49
C ILE A 212 -17.36 -10.42 -8.80
N LEU A 213 -16.33 -10.64 -9.63
CA LEU A 213 -15.79 -11.98 -9.87
C LEU A 213 -14.73 -12.30 -8.81
N VAL A 214 -14.93 -13.38 -8.06
CA VAL A 214 -14.02 -13.84 -7.00
C VAL A 214 -13.47 -15.22 -7.35
N THR A 215 -12.16 -15.29 -7.49
CA THR A 215 -11.45 -16.55 -7.70
C THR A 215 -10.13 -16.53 -6.94
N VAL A 216 -10.01 -17.38 -5.92
CA VAL A 216 -8.89 -17.31 -4.99
C VAL A 216 -8.20 -18.65 -4.84
N ALA A 217 -6.91 -18.60 -4.50
CA ALA A 217 -6.15 -19.76 -4.09
C ALA A 217 -6.70 -20.36 -2.79
N ASN A 218 -6.52 -21.67 -2.60
CA ASN A 218 -7.02 -22.35 -1.41
C ASN A 218 -6.49 -21.77 -0.09
N ARG A 219 -5.23 -21.30 -0.07
CA ARG A 219 -4.61 -20.67 1.11
C ARG A 219 -5.33 -19.38 1.53
N ASP A 220 -5.83 -18.61 0.57
CA ASP A 220 -6.46 -17.31 0.80
C ASP A 220 -7.96 -17.40 1.14
N LYS A 221 -8.61 -18.54 0.86
CA LYS A 221 -10.06 -18.69 1.01
C LYS A 221 -10.56 -18.30 2.39
N ARG A 222 -9.81 -18.63 3.45
CA ARG A 222 -10.18 -18.30 4.82
C ARG A 222 -10.16 -16.80 5.07
N ALA A 223 -9.10 -16.11 4.66
CA ALA A 223 -8.94 -14.68 4.86
C ALA A 223 -9.92 -13.87 3.99
N MET A 224 -10.34 -14.42 2.85
CA MET A 224 -11.23 -13.74 1.90
C MET A 224 -12.72 -13.74 2.29
N VAL A 225 -13.14 -14.56 3.27
CA VAL A 225 -14.56 -14.66 3.67
C VAL A 225 -15.12 -13.31 4.12
N PHE A 226 -14.44 -12.63 5.05
CA PHE A 226 -14.94 -11.37 5.61
C PHE A 226 -14.93 -10.22 4.60
N PRO A 227 -13.85 -9.98 3.82
CA PRO A 227 -13.87 -8.96 2.78
C PRO A 227 -14.99 -9.18 1.75
N VAL A 228 -15.18 -10.40 1.26
CA VAL A 228 -16.23 -10.72 0.28
C VAL A 228 -17.62 -10.63 0.88
N LYS A 229 -17.79 -11.08 2.13
CA LYS A 229 -19.05 -10.87 2.85
C LYS A 229 -19.39 -9.39 2.95
N ARG A 230 -18.40 -8.54 3.29
CA ARG A 230 -18.64 -7.10 3.39
C ARG A 230 -19.08 -6.50 2.06
N LEU A 231 -18.49 -6.93 0.94
CA LEU A 231 -18.91 -6.53 -0.40
C LEU A 231 -20.35 -6.98 -0.70
N ALA A 232 -20.72 -8.22 -0.36
CA ALA A 232 -22.09 -8.69 -0.51
C ALA A 232 -23.08 -7.89 0.35
N ASP A 233 -22.71 -7.58 1.59
CA ASP A 233 -23.52 -6.76 2.52
C ASP A 233 -23.67 -5.30 2.02
N LEU A 234 -22.72 -4.80 1.22
CA LEU A 234 -22.79 -3.51 0.54
C LEU A 234 -23.65 -3.54 -0.74
N GLY A 235 -24.18 -4.70 -1.13
CA GLY A 235 -25.12 -4.87 -2.25
C GLY A 235 -24.50 -5.34 -3.56
N PHE A 236 -23.24 -5.78 -3.57
CA PHE A 236 -22.62 -6.35 -4.77
C PHE A 236 -23.11 -7.77 -5.04
N GLU A 237 -23.31 -8.11 -6.32
CA GLU A 237 -23.54 -9.49 -6.75
C GLU A 237 -22.21 -10.24 -6.78
N ILE A 238 -22.09 -11.33 -6.01
CA ILE A 238 -20.87 -12.14 -5.98
C ILE A 238 -20.98 -13.27 -6.99
N VAL A 239 -20.01 -13.32 -7.91
CA VAL A 239 -19.80 -14.42 -8.84
C VAL A 239 -18.47 -15.09 -8.53
N ALA A 240 -18.42 -16.42 -8.50
CA ALA A 240 -17.18 -17.11 -8.16
C ALA A 240 -17.00 -18.42 -8.92
N THR A 241 -15.74 -18.88 -9.03
CA THR A 241 -15.44 -20.25 -9.49
C THR A 241 -15.94 -21.28 -8.48
N ALA A 242 -16.27 -22.49 -8.93
CA ALA A 242 -16.94 -23.52 -8.13
C ALA A 242 -16.33 -23.72 -6.72
N GLY A 243 -15.02 -23.93 -6.64
CA GLY A 243 -14.35 -24.18 -5.35
C GLY A 243 -14.29 -22.96 -4.42
N THR A 244 -14.37 -21.74 -4.96
CA THR A 244 -14.46 -20.51 -4.15
C THR A 244 -15.91 -20.30 -3.70
N GLY A 245 -16.87 -20.46 -4.62
CA GLY A 245 -18.29 -20.32 -4.35
C GLY A 245 -18.82 -21.31 -3.31
N GLU A 246 -18.32 -22.54 -3.29
CA GLU A 246 -18.68 -23.53 -2.26
C GLU A 246 -18.34 -23.03 -0.84
N VAL A 247 -17.13 -22.48 -0.65
CA VAL A 247 -16.72 -21.96 0.66
C VAL A 247 -17.54 -20.75 1.06
N LEU A 248 -17.73 -19.79 0.15
CA LEU A 248 -18.49 -18.57 0.43
C LEU A 248 -19.96 -18.88 0.79
N ARG A 249 -20.59 -19.84 0.10
CA ARG A 249 -21.97 -20.28 0.40
C ARG A 249 -22.10 -20.90 1.78
N ARG A 250 -21.09 -21.65 2.25
CA ARG A 250 -21.08 -22.23 3.62
C ARG A 250 -21.06 -21.15 4.70
N TYR A 251 -20.55 -19.95 4.40
CA TYR A 251 -20.60 -18.77 5.27
C TYR A 251 -21.86 -17.91 5.06
N GLY A 252 -22.84 -18.39 4.29
CA GLY A 252 -24.11 -17.70 4.06
C GLY A 252 -24.06 -16.57 3.02
N ILE A 253 -23.01 -16.50 2.20
CA ILE A 253 -22.90 -15.51 1.14
C ILE A 253 -23.60 -16.05 -0.11
N ALA A 254 -24.53 -15.28 -0.67
CA ALA A 254 -25.15 -15.61 -1.94
C ALA A 254 -24.12 -15.48 -3.08
N VAL A 255 -23.88 -16.57 -3.80
CA VAL A 255 -22.88 -16.62 -4.88
C VAL A 255 -23.43 -17.35 -6.08
N SER A 256 -23.33 -16.73 -7.25
CA SER A 256 -23.54 -17.37 -8.55
C SER A 256 -22.24 -18.03 -9.00
N VAL A 257 -22.29 -19.33 -9.28
CA VAL A 257 -21.09 -20.08 -9.69
C VAL A 257 -20.92 -20.00 -11.19
N VAL A 258 -19.70 -19.69 -11.62
CA VAL A 258 -19.30 -19.70 -13.04
C VAL A 258 -18.27 -20.79 -13.30
N PRO A 259 -18.37 -21.46 -14.45
CA PRO A 259 -17.37 -22.43 -14.86
C PRO A 259 -16.07 -21.73 -15.28
N LYS A 260 -14.97 -22.48 -15.26
CA LYS A 260 -13.64 -21.97 -15.68
C LYS A 260 -13.51 -21.94 -17.20
N HIS A 261 -12.58 -21.13 -17.71
CA HIS A 261 -12.40 -20.95 -19.16
C HIS A 261 -12.04 -22.25 -19.91
N PHE A 262 -11.37 -23.20 -19.23
CA PHE A 262 -11.06 -24.50 -19.85
C PHE A 262 -12.25 -25.47 -19.87
N GLU A 263 -13.31 -25.20 -19.11
CA GLU A 263 -14.45 -26.12 -18.93
C GLU A 263 -15.56 -25.90 -19.96
N VAL A 264 -15.71 -24.66 -20.48
CA VAL A 264 -16.78 -24.30 -21.41
C VAL A 264 -16.31 -23.19 -22.35
N SER A 265 -16.83 -23.16 -23.58
CA SER A 265 -16.50 -22.17 -24.61
C SER A 265 -17.30 -20.87 -24.57
N LEU A 266 -18.42 -20.82 -23.82
CA LEU A 266 -19.28 -19.64 -23.65
C LEU A 266 -19.86 -19.62 -22.22
N GLY A 267 -19.90 -18.44 -21.57
CA GLY A 267 -20.47 -18.26 -20.22
C GLY A 267 -19.48 -18.51 -19.06
N ASP A 268 -18.19 -18.52 -19.35
CA ASP A 268 -17.12 -18.61 -18.36
C ASP A 268 -16.76 -17.25 -17.74
N ALA A 269 -15.85 -17.28 -16.77
CA ALA A 269 -15.35 -16.08 -16.11
C ALA A 269 -14.77 -15.02 -17.06
N VAL A 270 -14.10 -15.45 -18.15
CA VAL A 270 -13.46 -14.55 -19.14
C VAL A 270 -14.51 -13.86 -20.00
N SER A 271 -15.54 -14.59 -20.43
CA SER A 271 -16.65 -14.09 -21.24
C SER A 271 -17.43 -13.01 -20.49
N LEU A 272 -17.68 -13.19 -19.18
CA LEU A 272 -18.35 -12.18 -18.36
C LEU A 272 -17.55 -10.88 -18.24
N ILE A 273 -16.23 -10.98 -18.12
CA ILE A 273 -15.33 -9.82 -18.11
C ILE A 273 -15.38 -9.13 -19.48
N ALA A 274 -15.27 -9.89 -20.57
CA ALA A 274 -15.30 -9.35 -21.93
C ALA A 274 -16.65 -8.70 -22.30
N ALA A 275 -17.74 -9.19 -21.72
CA ALA A 275 -19.08 -8.61 -21.86
C ALA A 275 -19.30 -7.34 -21.03
N GLY A 276 -18.35 -6.97 -20.15
CA GLY A 276 -18.51 -5.83 -19.25
C GLY A 276 -19.51 -6.05 -18.12
N GLU A 277 -19.86 -7.31 -17.82
CA GLU A 277 -20.81 -7.66 -16.76
C GLU A 277 -20.18 -7.67 -15.36
N VAL A 278 -18.87 -7.47 -15.26
CA VAL A 278 -18.11 -7.50 -14.01
C VAL A 278 -17.52 -6.12 -13.74
N ALA A 279 -17.75 -5.59 -12.55
CA ALA A 279 -17.25 -4.28 -12.12
C ALA A 279 -15.89 -4.38 -11.39
N LEU A 280 -15.58 -5.53 -10.79
CA LEU A 280 -14.32 -5.78 -10.08
C LEU A 280 -13.93 -7.26 -10.19
N VAL A 281 -12.65 -7.52 -10.41
CA VAL A 281 -12.08 -8.87 -10.39
C VAL A 281 -11.16 -9.04 -9.18
N ILE A 282 -11.40 -10.08 -8.39
CA ILE A 282 -10.52 -10.54 -7.31
C ILE A 282 -9.93 -11.87 -7.76
N ASN A 283 -8.62 -11.89 -8.04
CA ASN A 283 -7.91 -13.07 -8.53
C ASN A 283 -6.60 -13.29 -7.78
N THR A 284 -6.59 -14.11 -6.73
CA THR A 284 -5.32 -14.44 -6.06
C THR A 284 -4.60 -15.59 -6.78
N PRO A 285 -3.30 -15.46 -7.05
CA PRO A 285 -2.55 -16.45 -7.83
C PRO A 285 -2.46 -17.79 -7.10
N GLN A 286 -2.87 -18.86 -7.78
CA GLN A 286 -2.73 -20.22 -7.26
C GLN A 286 -1.27 -20.69 -7.38
N GLY A 287 -0.77 -21.33 -6.32
CA GLY A 287 0.52 -22.03 -6.34
C GLY A 287 0.58 -23.16 -7.38
N SER A 288 1.80 -23.64 -7.62
CA SER A 288 2.24 -24.58 -8.68
C SER A 288 1.23 -25.60 -9.20
N GLY A 289 0.59 -25.26 -10.34
CA GLY A 289 -0.12 -26.18 -11.24
C GLY A 289 -0.30 -25.53 -12.60
N ALA A 290 0.08 -26.21 -13.69
CA ALA A 290 0.12 -25.62 -15.04
C ALA A 290 -1.26 -25.10 -15.52
N SER A 291 -2.33 -25.83 -15.22
CA SER A 291 -3.71 -25.47 -15.61
C SER A 291 -4.34 -24.36 -14.75
N ALA A 292 -4.04 -24.33 -13.45
CA ALA A 292 -4.50 -23.26 -12.56
C ALA A 292 -3.82 -21.91 -12.86
N ARG A 293 -2.57 -21.95 -13.33
CA ARG A 293 -1.83 -20.76 -13.78
C ARG A 293 -2.39 -20.18 -15.07
N SER A 294 -2.77 -21.01 -16.04
CA SER A 294 -3.31 -20.54 -17.33
C SER A 294 -4.68 -19.88 -17.19
N ASP A 295 -5.58 -20.42 -16.36
CA ASP A 295 -6.92 -19.85 -16.14
C ASP A 295 -6.84 -18.49 -15.42
N GLY A 296 -5.98 -18.37 -14.41
CA GLY A 296 -5.72 -17.09 -13.74
C GLY A 296 -5.11 -16.03 -14.67
N TYR A 297 -4.18 -16.44 -15.54
CA TYR A 297 -3.58 -15.55 -16.54
C TYR A 297 -4.63 -14.96 -17.49
N GLU A 298 -5.52 -15.80 -18.03
CA GLU A 298 -6.54 -15.36 -19.00
C GLU A 298 -7.57 -14.42 -18.34
N ILE A 299 -8.00 -14.72 -17.10
CA ILE A 299 -8.89 -13.84 -16.31
C ILE A 299 -8.25 -12.46 -16.10
N ARG A 300 -6.99 -12.43 -15.66
CA ARG A 300 -6.26 -11.19 -15.39
C ARG A 300 -6.00 -10.38 -16.66
N SER A 301 -5.59 -11.04 -17.73
CA SER A 301 -5.38 -10.42 -19.04
C SER A 301 -6.67 -9.86 -19.64
N ALA A 302 -7.79 -10.54 -19.43
CA ALA A 302 -9.12 -10.07 -19.83
C ALA A 302 -9.53 -8.83 -19.04
N ALA A 303 -9.32 -8.81 -17.71
CA ALA A 303 -9.64 -7.66 -16.87
C ALA A 303 -8.85 -6.41 -17.28
N VAL A 304 -7.55 -6.55 -17.54
CA VAL A 304 -6.71 -5.46 -18.06
C VAL A 304 -7.22 -4.95 -19.42
N THR A 305 -7.62 -5.86 -20.31
CA THR A 305 -8.11 -5.50 -21.65
C THR A 305 -9.46 -4.80 -21.60
N ALA A 306 -10.35 -5.21 -20.69
CA ALA A 306 -11.68 -4.64 -20.50
C ALA A 306 -11.71 -3.39 -19.61
N ASP A 307 -10.54 -2.95 -19.12
CA ASP A 307 -10.42 -1.84 -18.17
C ASP A 307 -11.23 -2.04 -16.88
N ILE A 308 -11.23 -3.27 -16.37
CA ILE A 308 -11.89 -3.64 -15.12
C ILE A 308 -10.80 -3.74 -14.03
N PRO A 309 -10.96 -3.06 -12.88
CA PRO A 309 -10.03 -3.19 -11.77
C PRO A 309 -9.84 -4.65 -11.37
N CYS A 310 -8.57 -5.05 -11.18
CA CYS A 310 -8.21 -6.42 -10.86
C CYS A 310 -7.22 -6.43 -9.69
N ILE A 311 -7.65 -7.01 -8.57
CA ILE A 311 -6.88 -7.10 -7.33
C ILE A 311 -6.40 -8.53 -7.15
N THR A 312 -5.11 -8.69 -6.86
CA THR A 312 -4.42 -9.99 -6.84
C THR A 312 -3.96 -10.45 -5.47
N THR A 313 -4.09 -9.61 -4.43
CA THR A 313 -3.61 -9.88 -3.07
C THR A 313 -4.73 -9.75 -2.04
N VAL A 314 -4.66 -10.51 -0.95
CA VAL A 314 -5.66 -10.45 0.13
C VAL A 314 -5.67 -9.08 0.85
N PRO A 315 -4.51 -8.49 1.21
CA PRO A 315 -4.49 -7.14 1.78
C PRO A 315 -5.05 -6.08 0.84
N GLY A 316 -4.74 -6.19 -0.47
CA GLY A 316 -5.27 -5.28 -1.49
C GLY A 316 -6.79 -5.33 -1.57
N VAL A 317 -7.41 -6.51 -1.42
CA VAL A 317 -8.88 -6.62 -1.35
C VAL A 317 -9.42 -5.92 -0.12
N THR A 318 -8.79 -6.11 1.05
CA THR A 318 -9.22 -5.46 2.29
C THR A 318 -9.15 -3.94 2.18
N ALA A 319 -8.07 -3.41 1.61
CA ALA A 319 -7.91 -1.98 1.34
C ALA A 319 -8.98 -1.46 0.37
N ALA A 320 -9.27 -2.21 -0.71
CA ALA A 320 -10.32 -1.87 -1.66
C ALA A 320 -11.71 -1.88 -1.03
N VAL A 321 -12.03 -2.84 -0.15
CA VAL A 321 -13.31 -2.86 0.58
C VAL A 321 -13.47 -1.59 1.41
N MET A 322 -12.44 -1.18 2.15
CA MET A 322 -12.45 0.06 2.93
C MET A 322 -12.63 1.30 2.02
N GLY A 323 -11.99 1.30 0.85
CA GLY A 323 -12.14 2.36 -0.16
C GLY A 323 -13.55 2.44 -0.74
N ILE A 324 -14.11 1.30 -1.16
CA ILE A 324 -15.48 1.19 -1.69
C ILE A 324 -16.50 1.65 -0.66
N GLU A 325 -16.36 1.20 0.58
CA GLU A 325 -17.23 1.62 1.67
C GLU A 325 -17.16 3.14 1.92
N ALA A 326 -15.95 3.72 1.89
CA ALA A 326 -15.76 5.15 2.05
C ALA A 326 -16.44 5.96 0.93
N LEU A 327 -16.44 5.44 -0.31
CA LEU A 327 -17.13 6.01 -1.46
C LEU A 327 -18.65 5.90 -1.33
N ILE A 328 -19.18 4.72 -1.00
CA ILE A 328 -20.63 4.48 -0.82
C ILE A 328 -21.20 5.39 0.28
N ARG A 329 -20.48 5.55 1.38
CA ARG A 329 -20.89 6.42 2.49
C ARG A 329 -20.75 7.93 2.19
N GLY A 330 -20.19 8.31 1.03
CA GLY A 330 -19.98 9.71 0.65
C GLY A 330 -18.95 10.46 1.49
N THR A 331 -18.04 9.73 2.16
CA THR A 331 -17.03 10.33 3.06
C THR A 331 -15.79 10.81 2.31
N CYS A 332 -15.58 10.35 1.08
CA CYS A 332 -14.46 10.77 0.25
C CYS A 332 -14.74 12.16 -0.37
N ARG A 333 -13.99 13.18 0.06
CA ARG A 333 -14.05 14.53 -0.54
C ARG A 333 -12.78 14.82 -1.34
N TYR A 334 -12.94 15.16 -2.61
CA TYR A 334 -11.84 15.61 -3.46
C TYR A 334 -11.54 17.08 -3.18
N ALA A 335 -10.36 17.36 -2.63
CA ALA A 335 -9.84 18.70 -2.46
C ALA A 335 -8.42 18.76 -3.01
N ARG A 336 -8.03 19.89 -3.62
CA ARG A 336 -6.65 20.09 -4.07
C ARG A 336 -5.71 19.97 -2.87
N CYS A 337 -4.60 19.25 -3.03
CA CYS A 337 -3.58 19.02 -1.98
C CYS A 337 -3.16 20.31 -1.23
N ARG A 338 -3.22 21.49 -1.86
CA ARG A 338 -2.94 22.78 -1.19
C ARG A 338 -3.86 23.10 0.01
N SER A 339 -5.09 22.58 0.06
CA SER A 339 -5.99 22.80 1.20
C SER A 339 -5.71 21.85 2.37
N SER A 340 -5.26 20.62 2.11
CA SER A 340 -4.87 19.65 3.15
C SER A 340 -3.50 19.98 3.77
N THR A 341 -2.57 20.57 3.02
CA THR A 341 -1.30 21.07 3.60
C THR A 341 -1.53 22.18 4.64
N ARG A 342 -2.59 22.98 4.53
CA ARG A 342 -2.97 23.94 5.59
C ARG A 342 -3.47 23.24 6.86
N HIS A 343 -4.09 22.07 6.73
CA HIS A 343 -4.50 21.26 7.88
C HIS A 343 -3.29 20.66 8.59
N CYS A 344 -2.30 20.16 7.82
CA CYS A 344 -1.02 19.68 8.34
C CYS A 344 -0.16 20.81 8.93
N GLY A 345 -0.24 22.02 8.36
CA GLY A 345 0.38 23.24 8.90
C GLY A 345 -0.27 23.73 10.20
N LYS A 346 -1.56 23.51 10.41
CA LYS A 346 -2.23 23.79 11.70
C LYS A 346 -1.80 22.81 12.79
N THR A 347 -1.43 21.58 12.45
CA THR A 347 -0.80 20.64 13.39
C THR A 347 0.58 21.14 13.86
N ARG A 348 1.31 21.92 13.04
CA ARG A 348 2.52 22.65 13.46
C ARG A 348 2.23 23.71 14.54
N GLU A 349 1.10 24.41 14.48
CA GLU A 349 0.69 25.39 15.51
C GLU A 349 0.26 24.71 16.83
N LEU A 350 -0.39 23.55 16.75
CA LEU A 350 -0.75 22.75 17.94
C LEU A 350 0.49 22.19 18.66
N ARG A 351 1.58 21.92 17.94
CA ARG A 351 2.87 21.48 18.49
C ARG A 351 3.67 22.58 19.21
N ALA A 352 3.33 23.85 19.02
CA ALA A 352 4.05 24.99 19.60
C ALA A 352 3.56 25.44 20.99
N ARG A 353 2.56 24.76 21.59
CA ARG A 353 2.11 25.05 22.95
C ARG A 353 2.84 24.14 23.96
N PRO A 354 3.74 24.67 24.80
CA PRO A 354 4.28 23.88 25.91
C PRO A 354 3.18 23.58 26.92
N GLY A 355 3.20 22.35 27.46
CA GLY A 355 2.17 21.82 28.35
C GLY A 355 1.83 22.76 29.51
N GLY A 356 0.57 23.16 29.57
CA GLY A 356 0.00 23.78 30.76
C GLY A 356 -0.31 22.70 31.78
N ALA A 357 0.51 22.63 32.83
CA ALA A 357 0.24 21.85 34.02
C ALA A 357 -1.18 22.15 34.55
N VAL A 358 -2.02 21.12 34.62
CA VAL A 358 -3.24 21.17 35.41
C VAL A 358 -2.81 21.01 36.87
N SER A 359 -2.54 22.15 37.50
CA SER A 359 -2.37 22.23 38.95
C SER A 359 -3.74 22.22 39.62
N ASP A 360 -3.84 21.35 40.61
CA ASP A 360 -4.89 21.24 41.59
C ASP A 360 -5.05 22.55 42.40
N ARG A 361 -6.28 23.07 42.53
CA ARG A 361 -6.78 23.85 43.69
C ARG A 361 -8.24 24.31 43.54
N ARG A 362 -9.12 23.64 44.31
CA ARG A 362 -10.27 24.14 45.11
C ARG A 362 -11.00 25.42 44.66
N ARG A 363 -12.31 25.28 44.44
CA ARG A 363 -13.38 25.70 45.37
C ARG A 363 -14.66 24.92 45.13
#